data_AF-A0A534R744-F1
#
_entry.id   AF-A0A534R744-F1
#
_cell.length_a   1.000
_cell.length_b   1.000
_cell.length_c   1.000
_cell.angle_alpha   90.00
_cell.angle_beta   90.00
_cell.angle_gamma   90.00
#
_symmetry.space_group_name_H-M   'P 1'
#
loop_
_entity.id
_entity.type
_entity.pdbx_description
1 polymer ?
#
loop_
_entity_poly.entity_id
_entity_poly.type
_entity_poly.pdbx_seq_one_letter_code
_entity_poly.pdbx_strand_id
1 'polypeptide(L)'
;MRAADVAKRVVAYTARVLIERELASLKDRQQHLEILSNMIIDLYAMDSVVGRTQRLLGHGSKEDGDLRIAMTNVFTASANERVIDGARRLLVNELEGEELRRHLRLEAVVPHFPIRTIAVKTRIAEALVARGLGPVFLR
;
A
#
# COMPACT_ATOMS: atom_id res chain seq x y z
N MET A 1 -9.74 -6.33 8.96
CA MET A 1 -9.37 -4.91 8.72
C MET A 1 -8.99 -4.79 7.25
N ARG A 2 -9.53 -3.83 6.49
CA ARG A 2 -9.17 -3.72 5.06
C ARG A 2 -7.72 -3.24 4.98
N ALA A 3 -6.97 -3.74 4.00
CA ALA A 3 -5.56 -3.44 3.83
C ALA A 3 -5.28 -1.92 3.76
N ALA A 4 -6.22 -1.13 3.23
CA ALA A 4 -6.15 0.34 3.21
C ALA A 4 -6.29 0.99 4.60
N ASP A 5 -7.10 0.44 5.51
CA ASP A 5 -7.28 0.99 6.85
C ASP A 5 -6.00 0.85 7.69
N VAL A 6 -5.27 -0.23 7.48
CA VAL A 6 -3.96 -0.45 8.08
C VAL A 6 -2.96 0.58 7.56
N ALA A 7 -2.88 0.76 6.23
CA ALA A 7 -2.01 1.79 5.63
C ALA A 7 -2.30 3.20 6.17
N LYS A 8 -3.59 3.58 6.36
CA LYS A 8 -3.96 4.87 6.99
C LYS A 8 -3.33 5.05 8.36
N ARG A 9 -3.44 4.02 9.20
CA ARG A 9 -2.92 4.06 10.57
C ARG A 9 -1.40 4.16 10.58
N VAL A 10 -0.73 3.41 9.71
CA VAL A 10 0.74 3.46 9.58
C VAL A 10 1.19 4.84 9.12
N VAL A 11 0.62 5.38 8.03
CA VAL A 11 0.96 6.71 7.52
C VAL A 11 0.72 7.79 8.58
N ALA A 12 -0.45 7.79 9.22
CA ALA A 12 -0.79 8.78 10.25
C ALA A 12 0.16 8.69 11.45
N TYR A 13 0.50 7.47 11.89
CA TYR A 13 1.43 7.26 12.99
C TYR A 13 2.84 7.75 12.64
N THR A 14 3.37 7.40 11.47
CA THR A 14 4.69 7.85 11.02
C THR A 14 4.73 9.36 10.88
N ALA A 15 3.72 9.98 10.27
CA ALA A 15 3.62 11.44 10.17
C ALA A 15 3.62 12.12 11.55
N ARG A 16 2.86 11.58 12.51
CA ARG A 16 2.84 12.07 13.89
C ARG A 16 4.24 12.05 14.51
N VAL A 17 4.97 10.94 14.39
CA VAL A 17 6.34 10.82 14.94
C VAL A 17 7.29 11.84 14.31
N LEU A 18 7.22 12.05 13.00
CA LEU A 18 8.04 13.06 12.31
C LEU A 18 7.75 14.48 12.80
N ILE A 19 6.47 14.81 12.98
CA ILE A 19 6.03 16.13 13.45
C ILE A 19 6.47 16.35 14.91
N GLU A 20 6.32 15.34 15.76
CA GLU A 20 6.73 15.38 17.17
C GLU A 20 8.24 15.54 17.35
N ARG A 21 9.05 15.03 16.42
CA ARG A 21 10.52 15.15 16.43
C ARG A 21 10.98 16.56 16.07
N GLU A 22 10.66 17.04 14.87
CA GLU A 22 11.18 18.33 14.41
C GLU A 22 10.37 18.91 13.23
N LEU A 23 9.13 19.34 13.49
CA LEU A 23 8.25 19.94 12.47
C LEU A 23 8.91 21.13 11.73
N ALA A 24 9.71 21.95 12.42
CA ALA A 24 10.28 23.16 11.85
C ALA A 24 11.32 22.89 10.74
N SER A 25 12.12 21.83 10.88
CA SER A 25 13.16 21.44 9.92
C SER A 25 12.66 20.44 8.86
N LEU A 26 11.48 19.84 9.06
CA LEU A 26 10.95 18.80 8.18
C LEU A 26 10.89 19.22 6.71
N LYS A 27 10.62 20.50 6.43
CA LYS A 27 10.60 21.05 5.06
C LYS A 27 11.95 20.93 4.34
N ASP A 28 13.06 20.89 5.08
CA ASP A 28 14.41 20.82 4.54
C ASP A 28 14.88 19.36 4.40
N ARG A 29 14.17 18.41 5.03
CA ARG A 29 14.44 16.97 4.98
C ARG A 29 13.78 16.30 3.78
N GLN A 30 14.23 16.65 2.57
CA GLN A 30 13.62 16.23 1.31
C GLN A 30 13.42 14.70 1.16
N GLN A 31 14.39 13.89 1.60
CA GLN A 31 14.25 12.42 1.56
C GLN A 31 13.14 11.91 2.49
N HIS A 32 12.90 12.58 3.62
CA HIS A 32 11.82 12.20 4.54
C HIS A 32 10.46 12.55 3.93
N LEU A 33 10.36 13.74 3.33
CA LEU A 33 9.19 14.19 2.60
C LEU A 33 8.89 13.29 1.41
N GLU A 34 9.90 12.86 0.66
CA GLU A 34 9.75 11.94 -0.46
C GLU A 34 9.15 10.60 0.00
N ILE A 35 9.74 9.98 1.03
CA ILE A 35 9.25 8.70 1.55
C ILE A 35 7.82 8.85 2.09
N LEU A 36 7.54 9.89 2.88
CA LEU A 36 6.19 10.14 3.40
C LEU A 36 5.19 10.38 2.26
N SER A 37 5.57 11.13 1.23
CA SER A 37 4.74 11.39 0.06
C SER A 37 4.44 10.11 -0.72
N ASN A 38 5.44 9.25 -0.93
CA ASN A 38 5.27 7.95 -1.56
C ASN A 38 4.28 7.07 -0.77
N MET A 39 4.37 7.08 0.57
CA MET A 39 3.42 6.36 1.42
C MET A 39 1.98 6.92 1.30
N ILE A 40 1.81 8.25 1.21
CA ILE A 40 0.51 8.90 1.02
C ILE A 40 -0.08 8.57 -0.37
N ILE A 41 0.76 8.55 -1.42
CA ILE A 41 0.35 8.18 -2.77
C ILE A 41 -0.17 6.74 -2.79
N ASP A 42 0.57 5.80 -2.19
CA ASP A 42 0.13 4.41 -2.09
C ASP A 42 -1.17 4.29 -1.30
N LEU A 43 -1.29 4.99 -0.18
CA LEU A 43 -2.52 5.02 0.62
C LEU A 43 -3.73 5.51 -0.20
N TYR A 44 -3.60 6.65 -0.89
CA TYR A 44 -4.67 7.20 -1.72
C TYR A 44 -5.08 6.23 -2.84
N ALA A 45 -4.09 5.65 -3.53
CA ALA A 45 -4.35 4.68 -4.58
C ALA A 45 -5.08 3.45 -4.04
N MET A 46 -4.68 2.94 -2.87
CA MET A 46 -5.33 1.80 -2.21
C MET A 46 -6.79 2.07 -1.89
N ASP A 47 -7.09 3.19 -1.25
CA ASP A 47 -8.48 3.58 -0.96
C ASP A 47 -9.31 3.72 -2.25
N SER A 48 -8.72 4.35 -3.27
CA SER A 48 -9.37 4.57 -4.54
C SER A 48 -9.74 3.26 -5.24
N VAL A 49 -8.82 2.29 -5.32
CA VAL A 49 -9.11 1.01 -5.97
C VAL A 49 -10.06 0.14 -5.15
N VAL A 50 -9.98 0.17 -3.82
CA VAL A 50 -10.91 -0.57 -2.94
C VAL A 50 -12.32 -0.01 -3.09
N GLY A 51 -12.48 1.32 -3.01
CA GLY A 51 -13.78 1.98 -3.17
C GLY A 51 -14.35 1.78 -4.57
N ARG A 52 -13.51 1.89 -5.62
CA ARG A 52 -13.94 1.64 -7.00
C ARG A 52 -14.39 0.19 -7.20
N THR A 53 -13.64 -0.78 -6.69
CA THR A 53 -14.01 -2.20 -6.81
C THR A 53 -15.32 -2.47 -6.10
N GLN A 54 -15.50 -1.99 -4.87
CA GLN A 54 -16.77 -2.10 -4.13
C GLN A 54 -17.96 -1.53 -4.91
N ARG A 55 -17.78 -0.34 -5.49
CA ARG A 55 -18.83 0.31 -6.31
C ARG A 55 -19.19 -0.49 -7.56
N LEU A 56 -18.25 -1.22 -8.14
CA LEU A 56 -18.45 -2.02 -9.35
C LEU A 56 -18.88 -3.47 -9.08
N LEU A 57 -18.90 -3.91 -7.82
CA LEU A 57 -19.44 -5.23 -7.48
C LEU A 57 -20.93 -5.28 -7.84
N GLY A 58 -21.35 -6.34 -8.54
CA GLY A 58 -22.71 -6.48 -9.07
C GLY A 58 -22.94 -5.78 -10.41
N HIS A 59 -21.97 -5.02 -10.94
CA HIS A 59 -22.01 -4.47 -12.29
C HIS A 59 -21.19 -5.33 -13.26
N GLY A 60 -21.85 -5.91 -14.26
CA GLY A 60 -21.24 -6.79 -15.26
C GLY A 60 -21.29 -8.26 -14.87
N SER A 61 -20.45 -9.08 -15.50
CA SER A 61 -20.39 -10.52 -15.24
C SER A 61 -19.75 -10.83 -13.88
N LYS A 62 -19.97 -12.06 -13.39
CA LYS A 62 -19.29 -12.55 -12.18
C LYS A 62 -17.78 -12.58 -12.39
N GLU A 63 -17.35 -13.00 -13.58
CA GLU A 63 -15.94 -13.06 -13.98
C GLU A 63 -15.27 -11.69 -13.96
N ASP A 64 -15.98 -10.62 -14.34
CA ASP A 64 -15.47 -9.26 -14.23
C ASP A 64 -15.36 -8.80 -12.78
N GLY A 65 -16.32 -9.17 -11.93
CA GLY A 65 -16.25 -8.94 -10.49
C GLY A 65 -15.03 -9.62 -9.86
N ASP A 66 -14.84 -10.91 -10.15
CA ASP A 66 -13.72 -11.71 -9.66
C ASP A 66 -12.36 -11.15 -10.13
N LEU A 67 -12.28 -10.69 -11.38
CA LEU A 67 -11.07 -10.07 -11.92
C LEU A 67 -10.74 -8.74 -11.21
N ARG A 68 -11.74 -7.87 -10.97
CA ARG A 68 -11.54 -6.61 -10.24
C ARG A 68 -11.07 -6.85 -8.81
N ILE A 69 -11.64 -7.83 -8.12
CA ILE A 69 -11.22 -8.24 -6.77
C ILE A 69 -9.78 -8.74 -6.81
N ALA A 70 -9.43 -9.61 -7.76
CA ALA A 70 -8.07 -10.13 -7.89
C ALA A 70 -7.04 -9.01 -8.10
N MET A 71 -7.31 -8.07 -9.01
CA MET A 71 -6.44 -6.92 -9.27
C MET A 71 -6.28 -6.04 -8.03
N THR A 72 -7.39 -5.77 -7.34
CA THR A 72 -7.40 -4.96 -6.10
C THR A 72 -6.55 -5.61 -5.01
N ASN A 73 -6.72 -6.91 -4.79
CA ASN A 73 -5.95 -7.65 -3.79
C ASN A 73 -4.44 -7.62 -4.11
N VAL A 74 -4.05 -7.88 -5.36
CA VAL A 74 -2.64 -7.81 -5.78
C VAL A 74 -2.05 -6.42 -5.53
N PHE A 75 -2.74 -5.36 -5.97
CA PHE A 75 -2.25 -4.00 -5.80
C PHE A 75 -2.12 -3.64 -4.31
N THR A 76 -3.17 -3.87 -3.52
CA THR A 76 -3.22 -3.47 -2.10
C THR A 76 -2.24 -4.25 -1.22
N ALA A 77 -1.91 -5.50 -1.54
CA ALA A 77 -0.87 -6.24 -0.82
C ALA A 77 0.51 -5.61 -1.07
N SER A 78 0.89 -5.39 -2.34
CA SER A 78 2.18 -4.79 -2.66
C SER A 78 2.31 -3.33 -2.21
N ALA A 79 1.22 -2.56 -2.24
CA ALA A 79 1.20 -1.18 -1.74
C ALA A 79 1.37 -1.12 -0.22
N ASN A 80 0.74 -2.04 0.53
CA ASN A 80 0.99 -2.13 1.98
C ASN A 80 2.45 -2.40 2.31
N GLU A 81 3.10 -3.32 1.60
CA GLU A 81 4.52 -3.64 1.81
C GLU A 81 5.39 -2.38 1.66
N ARG A 82 5.14 -1.56 0.63
CA ARG A 82 5.84 -0.29 0.42
C ARG A 82 5.55 0.73 1.53
N VAL A 83 4.30 0.84 1.97
CA VAL A 83 3.93 1.74 3.07
C VAL A 83 4.64 1.36 4.38
N ILE A 84 4.68 0.07 4.70
CA ILE A 84 5.34 -0.46 5.91
C ILE A 84 6.86 -0.26 5.81
N ASP A 85 7.45 -0.51 4.64
CA ASP A 85 8.88 -0.27 4.43
C ASP A 85 9.24 1.22 4.56
N GLY A 86 8.45 2.12 3.96
CA GLY A 86 8.63 3.56 4.10
C GLY A 86 8.54 4.01 5.56
N ALA A 87 7.56 3.50 6.32
CA ALA A 87 7.44 3.77 7.74
C ALA A 87 8.67 3.32 8.53
N ARG A 88 9.16 2.09 8.29
CA ARG A 88 10.36 1.56 8.93
C ARG A 88 11.58 2.45 8.64
N ARG A 89 11.79 2.79 7.37
CA ARG A 89 12.91 3.64 6.95
C ARG A 89 12.89 5.00 7.63
N LEU A 90 11.72 5.65 7.72
CA LEU A 90 11.59 6.92 8.42
C LEU A 90 11.87 6.78 9.92
N LEU A 91 11.27 5.79 10.59
CA LEU A 91 11.44 5.61 12.03
C LEU A 91 12.89 5.31 12.43
N VAL A 92 13.60 4.49 11.64
CA VAL A 92 15.02 4.16 11.90
C VAL A 92 15.94 5.36 11.70
N ASN A 93 15.58 6.32 10.84
CA ASN A 93 16.35 7.56 10.66
C ASN A 93 16.08 8.62 11.74
N GLU A 94 15.01 8.47 12.51
CA GLU A 94 14.59 9.47 13.51
C GLU A 94 14.75 9.00 14.95
N LEU A 95 14.77 7.69 15.18
CA LEU A 95 14.74 7.09 16.50
C LEU A 95 15.90 6.13 16.66
N GLU A 96 16.41 6.03 17.88
CA GLU A 96 17.49 5.11 18.24
C GLU A 96 17.16 4.35 19.53
N GLY A 97 17.98 3.34 19.85
CA GLY A 97 17.94 2.66 21.14
C GLY A 97 16.59 2.01 21.49
N GLU A 98 16.15 2.21 22.74
CA GLU A 98 14.90 1.66 23.26
C GLU A 98 13.67 2.33 22.63
N GLU A 99 13.77 3.62 22.32
CA GLU A 99 12.68 4.38 21.69
C GLU A 99 12.34 3.78 20.33
N LEU A 100 13.36 3.56 19.48
CA LEU A 100 13.17 2.88 18.19
C LEU A 100 12.53 1.50 18.35
N ARG A 101 13.03 0.69 19.30
CA ARG A 101 12.51 -0.67 19.54
C ARG A 101 11.02 -0.68 19.90
N ARG A 102 10.54 0.30 20.66
CA ARG A 102 9.11 0.45 20.95
C ARG A 102 8.29 0.78 19.71
N HIS A 103 8.81 1.62 18.82
CA HIS A 103 8.11 2.04 17.61
C HIS A 103 8.13 0.95 16.53
N LEU A 104 9.21 0.19 16.39
CA LEU A 104 9.31 -0.92 15.43
C LEU A 104 8.42 -2.12 15.78
N ARG A 105 7.90 -2.19 17.01
CA ARG A 105 6.81 -3.14 17.34
C ARG A 105 5.53 -2.92 16.54
N LEU A 106 5.44 -1.85 15.75
CA LEU A 106 4.45 -1.67 14.68
C LEU A 106 4.25 -2.93 13.83
N GLU A 107 5.33 -3.63 13.48
CA GLU A 107 5.27 -4.83 12.62
C GLU A 107 4.47 -5.98 13.25
N ALA A 108 4.43 -6.06 14.59
CA ALA A 108 3.62 -7.05 15.30
C ALA A 108 2.13 -6.68 15.36
N VAL A 109 1.79 -5.41 15.12
CA VAL A 109 0.42 -4.88 15.21
C VAL A 109 -0.20 -4.68 13.83
N VAL A 110 0.63 -4.47 12.81
CA VAL A 110 0.24 -4.34 11.41
C VAL A 110 0.03 -5.74 10.81
N PRO A 111 -1.20 -6.14 10.48
CA PRO A 111 -1.46 -7.47 9.92
C PRO A 111 -0.73 -7.65 8.59
N HIS A 112 0.01 -8.75 8.45
CA HIS A 112 0.47 -9.18 7.14
C HIS A 112 -0.73 -9.65 6.31
N PHE A 113 -0.79 -9.25 5.04
CA PHE A 113 -1.83 -9.67 4.09
C PHE A 113 -1.27 -10.69 3.09
N PRO A 114 -1.04 -11.95 3.49
CA PRO A 114 -0.44 -12.94 2.61
C PRO A 114 -1.41 -13.24 1.46
N ILE A 115 -0.96 -12.96 0.24
CA ILE A 115 -1.65 -13.37 -0.98
C ILE A 115 -0.65 -14.10 -1.89
N ARG A 116 -1.15 -15.07 -2.66
CA ARG A 116 -0.35 -15.75 -3.69
C ARG A 116 -0.16 -14.84 -4.90
N THR A 117 0.56 -13.72 -4.72
CA THR A 117 0.73 -12.65 -5.74
C THR A 117 1.10 -13.21 -7.10
N ILE A 118 2.01 -14.19 -7.17
CA ILE A 118 2.44 -14.85 -8.40
C ILE A 118 1.24 -15.50 -9.12
N ALA A 119 0.55 -16.43 -8.46
CA ALA A 119 -0.58 -17.14 -9.05
C ALA A 119 -1.74 -16.20 -9.41
N VAL A 120 -2.00 -15.18 -8.59
CA VAL A 120 -3.07 -14.21 -8.87
C VAL A 120 -2.69 -13.31 -10.05
N LYS A 121 -1.44 -12.87 -10.17
CA LYS A 121 -0.94 -12.10 -11.33
C LYS A 121 -1.04 -12.92 -12.62
N THR A 122 -0.68 -14.20 -12.60
CA THR A 122 -0.83 -15.09 -13.77
C THR A 122 -2.28 -15.17 -14.22
N ARG A 123 -3.22 -15.43 -13.29
CA ARG A 123 -4.66 -15.48 -13.61
C ARG A 123 -5.19 -14.16 -14.17
N ILE A 124 -4.75 -13.02 -13.62
CA ILE A 124 -5.10 -11.69 -14.16
C ILE A 124 -4.59 -11.56 -15.60
N ALA A 125 -3.33 -11.93 -15.85
CA ALA A 125 -2.73 -11.84 -17.18
C ALA A 125 -3.48 -12.70 -18.20
N GLU A 126 -3.77 -13.96 -17.88
CA GLU A 126 -4.58 -14.86 -18.73
C GLU A 126 -5.95 -14.26 -19.05
N ALA A 127 -6.62 -13.70 -18.03
CA ALA A 127 -7.93 -13.07 -18.16
C ALA A 127 -7.90 -11.79 -19.02
N LEU A 128 -6.80 -11.04 -19.01
CA LEU A 128 -6.61 -9.87 -19.88
C LEU A 128 -6.32 -10.28 -21.32
N VAL A 129 -5.47 -11.28 -21.53
CA VAL A 129 -5.16 -11.83 -22.87
C VAL A 129 -6.43 -12.38 -23.52
N ALA A 130 -7.26 -13.14 -22.80
CA ALA A 130 -8.53 -13.65 -23.31
C ALA A 130 -9.51 -12.54 -23.73
N ARG A 131 -9.39 -11.34 -23.15
CA ARG A 131 -10.18 -10.14 -23.51
C ARG A 131 -9.54 -9.32 -24.64
N GLY A 132 -8.45 -9.80 -25.25
CA GLY A 132 -7.71 -9.07 -26.29
C GLY A 132 -6.85 -7.91 -25.76
N LEU A 133 -6.72 -7.78 -24.44
CA LEU A 133 -5.95 -6.76 -23.72
C LEU A 133 -4.54 -7.26 -23.40
N GLY A 134 -3.87 -7.84 -24.39
CA GLY A 134 -2.47 -8.26 -24.29
C GLY A 134 -1.51 -7.07 -24.07
N PRO A 135 -0.26 -7.33 -23.66
CA PRO A 135 0.73 -6.28 -23.43
C PRO A 135 0.88 -5.40 -24.68
N VAL A 136 0.63 -4.11 -24.51
CA VAL A 136 0.74 -3.08 -25.57
C VAL A 136 2.17 -2.96 -26.12
N PHE A 137 3.16 -3.47 -25.39
CA PHE A 137 4.57 -3.48 -25.78
C PHE A 137 4.94 -4.52 -26.86
N LEU A 138 4.02 -5.41 -27.26
CA LEU A 138 4.24 -6.43 -28.32
C LEU A 138 3.29 -6.26 -29.52
N ARG A 139 2.72 -5.07 -29.70
CA ARG A 139 1.96 -4.69 -30.90
C ARG A 139 2.66 -3.59 -31.68
#